data_AF-A0A538NH80-F1
#
_entry.id   AF-A0A538NH80-F1
#
_cell.length_a   1.000
_cell.length_b   1.000
_cell.length_c   1.000
_cell.angle_alpha   90.00
_cell.angle_beta   90.00
_cell.angle_gamma   90.00
#
_symmetry.space_group_name_H-M   'P 1'
#
loop_
_entity.id
_entity.type
_entity.pdbx_description
1 polymer ?
#
loop_
_entity_poly.entity_id
_entity_poly.type
_entity_poly.pdbx_seq_one_letter_code
_entity_poly.pdbx_strand_id
1 'polypeptide(L)' 'MNPAHVYEIRPRKDDCGVNLISDVLPLRCAVLSGGPDAISNAIDYAKLSSRSHDAVIRVYDSTGNVIATHEQIGDFKEP' A
#
# COMPACT_ATOMS: atom_id res chain seq x y z
N MET A 1 5.64 9.79 -19.31
CA MET A 1 5.43 8.42 -18.79
C MET A 1 5.38 8.58 -17.30
N ASN A 2 4.18 8.71 -16.71
CA ASN A 2 4.07 8.82 -15.26
C ASN A 2 4.58 7.50 -14.68
N PRO A 3 5.61 7.51 -13.82
CA PRO A 3 5.98 6.30 -13.10
C PRO A 3 4.78 5.93 -12.23
N ALA A 4 4.24 4.73 -12.38
CA ALA A 4 3.17 4.25 -11.53
C ALA A 4 3.64 4.31 -10.07
N HIS A 5 2.84 4.89 -9.19
CA HIS A 5 3.19 5.00 -7.77
C HIS A 5 3.29 3.61 -7.16
N VAL A 6 4.34 3.37 -6.37
CA VAL A 6 4.57 2.06 -5.78
C VAL A 6 4.26 2.15 -4.30
N TYR A 7 3.34 1.29 -3.86
CA TYR A 7 3.01 1.10 -2.47
C TYR A 7 3.50 -0.27 -2.03
N GLU A 8 4.21 -0.34 -0.92
CA GLU A 8 4.73 -1.58 -0.35
C GLU A 8 4.19 -1.76 1.06
N ILE A 9 3.47 -2.85 1.28
CA ILE A 9 2.88 -3.23 2.55
C ILE A 9 3.71 -4.36 3.13
N ARG A 10 4.37 -4.08 4.26
CA ARG A 10 5.28 -5.03 4.93
C ARG A 10 4.79 -5.32 6.34
N PRO A 11 4.29 -6.53 6.63
CA PRO A 11 3.96 -6.95 7.98
C PRO A 11 5.18 -6.83 8.90
N ARG A 12 4.99 -6.33 10.12
CA ARG A 12 6.05 -6.31 11.13
C ARG A 12 6.11 -7.67 11.83
N LYS A 13 7.32 -8.06 12.19
CA LYS A 13 7.59 -9.32 12.90
C LYS A 13 6.92 -9.39 14.28
N ASP A 14 6.74 -8.24 14.92
CA ASP A 14 6.29 -8.15 16.32
C ASP A 14 4.75 -8.11 16.48
N ASP A 15 3.98 -8.54 15.48
CA ASP A 15 2.49 -8.44 15.42
C ASP A 15 1.92 -7.02 15.59
N CYS A 16 2.78 -6.01 15.71
CA CYS A 16 2.44 -4.61 15.97
C CYS A 16 1.99 -3.86 14.69
N GLY A 17 1.32 -4.55 13.76
CA GLY A 17 0.76 -4.00 12.53
C GLY A 17 1.68 -4.08 11.31
N VAL A 18 1.38 -3.24 10.33
CA VAL A 18 2.01 -3.25 9.01
C VAL A 18 2.73 -1.93 8.76
N ASN A 19 3.81 -1.98 7.99
CA ASN A 19 4.48 -0.81 7.45
C ASN A 19 4.00 -0.58 6.02
N LEU A 20 3.28 0.52 5.80
CA LEU A 20 3.00 1.01 4.46
C LEU A 20 4.10 2.00 4.05
N ILE A 21 4.81 1.66 2.97
CA ILE A 21 5.85 2.47 2.36
C ILE A 21 5.35 2.91 0.98
N SER A 22 5.64 4.14 0.59
CA SER A 22 5.36 4.63 -0.75
C SER A 22 6.41 5.65 -1.17
N ASP A 23 6.62 5.77 -2.48
CA ASP A 23 7.47 6.79 -3.10
C ASP A 23 6.88 8.21 -3.01
N VAL A 24 5.56 8.33 -2.84
CA VAL A 24 4.85 9.62 -2.79
C VAL A 24 4.51 10.12 -1.39
N LEU A 25 4.62 9.28 -0.36
CA LEU A 25 4.31 9.69 1.00
C LEU A 25 5.55 10.24 1.73
N PRO A 26 5.52 11.48 2.24
CA PRO A 26 6.60 12.01 3.10
C PRO A 26 6.66 11.31 4.46
N LEU A 27 5.60 10.60 4.87
CA LEU A 27 5.61 9.69 6.02
C LEU A 27 5.89 8.25 5.56
N ARG A 28 7.13 7.78 5.77
CA ARG A 28 7.37 6.33 5.93
C ARG A 28 6.70 5.92 7.23
N CYS A 29 5.91 4.84 7.22
CA CYS A 29 5.24 4.26 8.38
C CYS A 29 3.84 4.85 8.69
N ALA A 30 2.83 4.47 7.90
CA ALA A 30 1.48 4.41 8.43
C ALA A 30 1.35 3.15 9.31
N VAL A 31 1.46 3.32 10.64
CA VAL A 31 1.14 2.25 11.59
C VAL A 31 -0.39 2.07 11.59
N LEU A 32 -0.88 1.12 10.79
CA LEU A 32 -2.29 0.71 10.88
C LEU A 32 -2.38 -0.24 12.06
N SER A 33 -2.71 0.34 13.21
CA SER A 33 -2.64 -0.30 14.52
C SER A 33 -3.61 -1.48 14.65
N GLY A 34 -3.06 -2.60 15.13
CA GLY A 34 -3.71 -3.55 16.05
C GLY A 34 -5.04 -4.17 15.64
N GLY A 35 -5.05 -5.00 14.59
CA GLY A 35 -6.18 -5.88 14.29
C GLY A 35 -5.86 -6.85 13.15
N PRO A 36 -6.63 -7.95 13.00
CA PRO A 36 -6.46 -8.90 11.90
C PRO A 36 -6.55 -8.24 10.50
N ASP A 37 -7.14 -7.04 10.43
CA ASP A 37 -7.41 -6.30 9.20
C ASP A 37 -6.37 -5.21 8.87
N ALA A 38 -5.24 -5.15 9.58
CA ALA A 38 -4.21 -4.13 9.34
C ALA A 38 -3.69 -4.14 7.88
N ILE A 39 -3.60 -5.33 7.27
CA ILE A 39 -3.24 -5.48 5.86
C ILE A 39 -4.34 -4.94 4.95
N SER A 40 -5.60 -5.28 5.22
CA SER A 40 -6.75 -4.79 4.41
C SER A 40 -6.82 -3.28 4.45
N ASN A 41 -6.69 -2.68 5.63
CA ASN A 41 -6.69 -1.24 5.79
C ASN A 41 -5.54 -0.56 5.03
N ALA A 42 -4.36 -1.19 4.95
CA ALA A 42 -3.23 -0.67 4.18
C ALA A 42 -3.50 -0.70 2.68
N ILE A 43 -4.12 -1.79 2.22
CA ILE A 43 -4.53 -1.93 0.83
C ILE A 43 -5.58 -0.87 0.49
N ASP A 44 -6.59 -0.68 1.35
CA ASP A 44 -7.65 0.30 1.13
C ASP A 44 -7.12 1.73 1.16
N TYR A 45 -6.20 2.04 2.09
CA TYR A 45 -5.53 3.33 2.12
C TYR A 45 -4.72 3.59 0.84
N ALA A 46 -3.90 2.61 0.42
CA ALA A 46 -3.12 2.72 -0.80
C ALA A 46 -4.04 2.96 -2.00
N LYS A 47 -5.12 2.18 -2.12
CA LYS A 47 -6.11 2.33 -3.20
C LYS A 47 -6.77 3.71 -3.25
N LEU A 48 -7.11 4.24 -2.08
CA LEU A 48 -7.70 5.57 -1.95
C LEU A 48 -6.68 6.65 -2.35
N SER A 49 -5.43 6.50 -1.92
CA SER A 49 -4.35 7.44 -2.25
C SER A 49 -3.98 7.43 -3.73
N SER A 50 -4.13 6.30 -4.43
CA SER A 50 -3.86 6.15 -5.85
C SER A 50 -5.09 6.29 -6.74
N ARG A 51 -6.20 6.86 -6.25
CA ARG A 51 -7.43 6.98 -7.06
C ARG A 51 -7.23 7.76 -8.37
N SER A 52 -6.32 8.74 -8.39
CA SER A 52 -6.09 9.63 -9.53
C SER A 52 -4.86 9.29 -10.36
N HIS A 53 -4.09 8.27 -10.00
CA HIS A 53 -2.83 7.93 -10.65
C HIS A 53 -2.71 6.41 -10.81
N ASP A 54 -2.01 5.98 -11.85
CA ASP A 54 -1.64 4.57 -11.94
C ASP A 54 -0.73 4.20 -10.76
N ALA A 55 -1.04 3.08 -10.10
CA ALA A 55 -0.28 2.62 -8.94
C ALA A 55 -0.21 1.10 -8.86
N VAL A 56 0.87 0.63 -8.25
CA VAL A 56 1.11 -0.79 -7.97
C VAL A 56 1.27 -0.95 -6.46
N ILE A 57 0.39 -1.75 -5.86
CA ILE A 57 0.38 -2.04 -4.42
C ILE A 57 0.89 -3.45 -4.23
N ARG A 58 2.05 -3.61 -3.59
CA ARG A 58 2.70 -4.88 -3.31
C ARG A 58 2.54 -5.23 -1.84
N VAL A 59 2.00 -6.41 -1.57
CA VAL A 59 1.88 -6.95 -0.22
C VAL A 59 2.96 -8.00 -0.05
N TYR A 60 3.80 -7.81 0.96
CA TYR A 60 4.83 -8.75 1.36
C TYR A 60 4.36 -9.60 2.53
N ASP A 61 4.89 -10.81 2.65
CA ASP A 61 4.82 -11.57 3.89
C ASP A 61 5.91 -11.16 4.87
N SER A 62 5.94 -11.80 6.04
CA SER A 62 6.96 -11.60 7.08
C SER A 62 8.37 -12.03 6.65
N THR A 63 8.50 -12.86 5.62
CA THR A 63 9.77 -13.32 5.05
C THR A 63 10.30 -12.39 3.97
N GLY A 64 9.51 -11.41 3.54
CA GLY A 64 9.86 -10.45 2.49
C GLY A 64 9.54 -10.92 1.08
N ASN A 65 8.71 -11.95 0.92
CA ASN A 65 8.22 -12.38 -0.39
C ASN A 65 6.90 -11.68 -0.72
N VAL A 66 6.70 -11.35 -1.99
CA VAL A 66 5.42 -10.77 -2.45
C VAL A 66 4.36 -11.86 -2.47
N ILE A 67 3.30 -11.67 -1.69
CA ILE A 67 2.14 -12.59 -1.63
C ILE A 67 0.95 -12.08 -2.44
N ALA A 68 0.86 -10.77 -2.65
CA ALA A 68 -0.18 -10.17 -3.49
C ALA A 68 0.35 -8.90 -4.18
N THR A 69 -0.15 -8.65 -5.37
CA THR A 69 0.07 -7.40 -6.10
C THR A 69 -1.27 -6.92 -6.63
N HIS A 70 -1.60 -5.66 -6.33
CA HIS A 70 -2.79 -4.99 -6.84
C HIS A 70 -2.36 -3.86 -7.75
N GLU A 71 -2.77 -3.94 -9.00
CA GLU A 71 -2.57 -2.87 -9.98
C GLU A 71 -3.83 -2.01 -9.98
N GLN A 72 -3.63 -0.70 -9.83
CA GLN A 72 -4.69 0.29 -9.93
C GLN A 72 -4.41 1.18 -11.12
N ILE A 73 -5.37 1.21 -12.03
CA ILE A 73 -5.36 2.11 -13.18
C ILE A 73 -6.13 3.36 -12.76
N GLY A 74 -5.48 4.51 -12.81
CA GLY A 74 -6.06 5.79 -12.43
C GLY A 74 -7.01 6.29 -13.52
N ASP A 75 -8.26 5.83 -13.56
CA ASP A 75 -9.30 6.37 -14.48
C ASP A 75 -10.03 7.57 -13.83
N PHE A 76 -9.30 8.47 -13.17
CA PHE A 76 -9.93 9.70 -12.68
C PHE A 76 -10.21 10.61 -13.87
N LYS A 77 -11.40 10.47 -14.45
CA LYS A 77 -11.97 11.44 -15.37
C LYS A 77 -12.39 12.67 -14.58
N GLU A 78 -11.69 13.79 -14.78
CA GLU A 78 -12.17 15.10 -14.36
C GLU A 78 -13.57 15.34 -14.99
N PRO A 79 -14.54 15.85 -14.23
CA PRO A 79 -15.89 16.17 -14.71
C PRO A 79 -15.93 17.35 -15.70
#